data_AF-A0A315S781-F1
#
_entry.id   AF-A0A315S781-F1
#
_cell.length_a   1.000
_cell.length_b   1.000
_cell.length_c   1.000
_cell.angle_alpha   90.00
_cell.angle_beta   90.00
_cell.angle_gamma   90.00
#
_symmetry.space_group_name_H-M   'P 1'
#
loop_
_entity.id
_entity.type
_entity.pdbx_description
1 polymer ?
#
loop_
_entity_poly.entity_id
_entity_poly.type
_entity_poly.pdbx_seq_one_letter_code
_entity_poly.pdbx_strand_id
1 'polypeptide(L)'
;MTGPMDRDRAASGRAERQSSRSARRLDTPTETRRWMPKLNLDSDLVGVYSERIARFLGTGRYLAIQTALVIVWIFLNLAVISLQWDPYPFILLNLAFSTQAAYAAPLILLAQNRQENRDKVSLEEDRMRAEQTKADTEFLARELAAVRLAVGDTVSRDYLRRELDDLLTELTERILGDQRKRDEPKKGDDRKRGDKKRDDGN
;
A
#
# COMPACT_ATOMS: atom_id res chain seq x y z
N MET A 1 -51.27 15.87 -63.51
CA MET A 1 -49.93 15.41 -63.96
C MET A 1 -49.06 15.22 -62.74
N THR A 2 -48.57 14.01 -62.58
CA THR A 2 -47.80 13.44 -61.47
C THR A 2 -46.32 13.84 -61.51
N GLY A 3 -45.70 14.01 -60.34
CA GLY A 3 -44.25 13.93 -60.17
C GLY A 3 -43.82 14.18 -58.72
N PRO A 4 -43.41 13.14 -57.96
CA PRO A 4 -42.74 13.31 -56.68
C PRO A 4 -41.23 13.10 -56.85
N MET A 5 -40.43 14.10 -56.45
CA MET A 5 -39.02 13.91 -56.05
C MET A 5 -38.84 14.56 -54.68
N ASP A 6 -37.88 14.05 -53.92
CA ASP A 6 -37.41 14.51 -52.59
C ASP A 6 -37.99 13.83 -51.33
N ARG A 7 -37.78 12.51 -51.19
CA ARG A 7 -37.86 11.84 -49.87
C ARG A 7 -36.74 10.88 -49.48
N ASP A 8 -35.67 10.73 -50.27
CA ASP A 8 -34.71 9.63 -50.01
C ASP A 8 -33.35 10.04 -49.39
N ARG A 9 -33.10 11.32 -49.07
CA ARG A 9 -31.79 11.74 -48.52
C ARG A 9 -31.71 11.95 -47.01
N ALA A 10 -32.80 11.82 -46.26
CA ALA A 10 -32.80 12.12 -44.82
C ALA A 10 -32.70 10.90 -43.89
N ALA A 11 -32.77 9.67 -44.42
CA ALA A 11 -32.87 8.46 -43.60
C ALA A 11 -31.53 7.73 -43.33
N SER A 12 -30.46 8.02 -44.08
CA SER A 12 -29.19 7.26 -43.99
C SER A 12 -28.24 7.73 -42.89
N GLY A 13 -28.39 8.95 -42.35
CA GLY A 13 -27.45 9.52 -41.37
C GLY A 13 -27.67 9.12 -39.90
N ARG A 14 -28.80 8.47 -39.55
CA ARG A 14 -29.11 8.07 -38.16
C ARG A 14 -28.78 6.61 -37.84
N ALA A 15 -28.70 5.74 -38.84
CA ALA A 15 -28.46 4.32 -38.64
C ALA A 15 -27.00 4.00 -38.26
N GLU A 16 -26.02 4.78 -38.72
CA GLU A 16 -24.59 4.50 -38.45
C GLU A 16 -24.13 4.93 -37.05
N ARG A 17 -24.77 5.92 -36.42
CA ARG A 17 -24.38 6.41 -35.08
C ARG A 17 -24.79 5.49 -33.93
N GLN A 18 -25.67 4.52 -34.20
CA GLN A 18 -26.19 3.61 -33.16
C GLN A 18 -25.37 2.30 -33.07
N SER A 19 -24.67 1.92 -34.14
CA SER A 19 -23.87 0.69 -34.21
C SER A 19 -22.59 0.75 -33.37
N SER A 20 -21.99 1.94 -33.20
CA SER A 20 -20.69 2.10 -32.52
C SER A 20 -20.75 2.18 -30.99
N ARG A 21 -21.95 2.20 -30.37
CA ARG A 21 -22.09 2.23 -28.90
C ARG A 21 -22.30 0.85 -28.25
N SER A 22 -22.61 -0.20 -29.01
CA SER A 22 -22.92 -1.52 -28.46
C SER A 22 -21.72 -2.47 -28.36
N ALA A 23 -20.60 -2.18 -29.03
CA ALA A 23 -19.43 -3.09 -29.09
C ALA A 23 -18.44 -2.94 -27.92
N ARG A 24 -18.81 -2.22 -26.84
CA ARG A 24 -17.93 -2.01 -25.68
C ARG A 24 -18.62 -2.35 -24.35
N ARG A 25 -19.51 -3.34 -24.37
CA ARG A 25 -20.01 -3.98 -23.15
C ARG A 25 -19.13 -5.20 -22.88
N LEU A 26 -18.22 -4.95 -21.95
CA LEU A 26 -17.27 -5.86 -21.35
C LEU A 26 -17.97 -7.15 -20.91
N ASP A 27 -17.43 -8.29 -21.36
CA ASP A 27 -17.76 -9.62 -20.88
C ASP A 27 -17.64 -9.67 -19.36
N THR A 28 -18.78 -9.71 -18.68
CA THR A 28 -18.82 -10.08 -17.27
C THR A 28 -19.21 -11.55 -17.25
N PRO A 29 -18.31 -12.48 -16.93
CA PRO A 29 -18.72 -13.88 -16.83
C PRO A 29 -19.76 -13.98 -15.73
N THR A 30 -20.97 -14.40 -16.11
CA THR A 30 -22.04 -14.74 -15.19
C THR A 30 -21.50 -15.75 -14.18
N GLU A 31 -21.30 -15.32 -12.94
CA GLU A 31 -21.07 -16.22 -11.82
C GLU A 31 -22.27 -17.18 -11.76
N THR A 32 -22.03 -18.39 -12.25
CA THR A 32 -22.92 -19.52 -12.04
C THR A 32 -22.91 -19.77 -10.55
N ARG A 33 -23.91 -19.23 -9.85
CA ARG A 33 -24.16 -19.40 -8.41
C ARG A 33 -24.32 -20.88 -8.14
N ARG A 34 -23.19 -21.55 -7.92
CA ARG A 34 -23.08 -22.96 -7.60
C ARG A 34 -23.77 -23.15 -6.26
N TRP A 35 -25.01 -23.65 -6.29
CA TRP A 35 -25.76 -24.07 -5.12
C TRP A 35 -25.13 -25.35 -4.57
N MET A 36 -23.94 -25.22 -3.97
CA MET A 36 -23.43 -26.24 -3.07
C MET A 36 -23.92 -25.89 -1.66
N PRO A 37 -24.54 -26.84 -0.94
CA PRO A 37 -24.82 -26.65 0.47
C PRO A 37 -23.48 -26.44 1.16
N LYS A 38 -23.28 -25.24 1.73
CA LYS A 38 -22.14 -24.96 2.59
C LYS A 38 -22.27 -25.87 3.80
N LEU A 39 -21.52 -26.97 3.80
CA LEU A 39 -21.24 -27.74 5.02
C LEU A 39 -20.46 -26.82 5.94
N ASN A 40 -21.18 -25.97 6.67
CA ASN A 40 -20.65 -25.16 7.75
C ASN A 40 -20.36 -26.11 8.92
N LEU A 41 -19.35 -26.97 8.75
CA LEU A 41 -18.74 -27.69 9.85
C LEU A 41 -18.01 -26.63 10.67
N ASP A 42 -18.47 -26.40 11.90
CA ASP A 42 -18.09 -25.28 12.78
C ASP A 42 -16.60 -24.94 12.72
N SER A 43 -16.28 -23.88 11.98
CA SER A 43 -14.91 -23.39 11.75
C SER A 43 -14.20 -23.01 13.05
N ASP A 44 -14.95 -22.61 14.08
CA ASP A 44 -14.41 -22.19 15.37
C ASP A 44 -13.90 -23.36 16.21
N LEU A 45 -14.65 -24.48 16.26
CA LEU A 45 -14.20 -25.67 16.99
C LEU A 45 -12.94 -26.24 16.35
N VAL A 46 -12.96 -26.44 15.03
CA VAL A 46 -11.83 -26.98 14.25
C VAL A 46 -10.61 -26.04 14.30
N GLY A 47 -10.84 -24.72 14.37
CA GLY A 47 -9.81 -23.70 14.48
C GLY A 47 -8.92 -23.89 15.72
N VAL A 48 -9.54 -24.05 16.89
CA VAL A 48 -8.86 -24.23 18.17
C VAL A 48 -8.13 -25.58 18.24
N TYR A 49 -8.73 -26.66 17.73
CA TYR A 49 -8.07 -27.97 17.68
C TYR A 49 -6.86 -27.96 16.76
N SER A 50 -6.97 -27.33 15.59
CA SER A 50 -5.88 -27.26 14.62
C SER A 50 -4.69 -26.46 15.14
N GLU A 51 -4.90 -25.38 15.90
CA GLU A 51 -3.80 -24.63 16.53
C GLU A 51 -3.08 -25.41 17.63
N ARG A 52 -3.81 -26.27 18.35
CA ARG A 52 -3.20 -27.17 19.32
C ARG A 52 -2.41 -28.30 18.64
N ILE A 53 -2.95 -28.87 17.57
CA ILE A 53 -2.29 -29.90 16.76
C ILE A 53 -1.05 -29.36 16.06
N ALA A 54 -1.10 -28.14 15.50
CA ALA A 54 0.05 -27.51 14.84
C ALA A 54 1.22 -27.29 15.81
N ARG A 55 0.95 -26.79 17.02
CA ARG A 55 1.98 -26.65 18.07
C ARG A 55 2.52 -28.00 18.54
N PHE A 56 1.68 -29.04 18.56
CA PHE A 56 2.06 -30.38 18.97
C PHE A 56 2.94 -31.09 17.93
N LEU A 57 2.56 -31.03 16.64
CA LEU A 57 3.29 -31.65 15.53
C LEU A 57 4.61 -30.93 15.19
N GLY A 58 4.70 -29.62 15.42
CA GLY A 58 5.93 -28.85 15.19
C GLY A 58 7.01 -29.04 16.26
N THR A 59 6.69 -29.68 17.39
CA THR A 59 7.63 -29.93 18.48
C THR A 59 8.19 -31.35 18.38
N GLY A 60 9.52 -31.53 18.52
CA GLY A 60 10.17 -32.86 18.51
C GLY A 60 9.65 -33.86 19.56
N ARG A 61 8.83 -33.38 20.52
CA ARG A 61 8.08 -34.19 21.49
C ARG A 61 7.14 -35.19 20.84
N TYR A 62 6.47 -34.85 19.73
CA TYR A 62 5.56 -35.78 19.05
C TYR A 62 6.31 -37.02 18.55
N LEU A 63 7.41 -36.80 17.84
CA LEU A 63 8.28 -37.87 17.34
C LEU A 63 8.83 -38.74 18.49
N ALA A 64 9.23 -38.13 19.61
CA ALA A 64 9.71 -38.86 20.78
C ALA A 64 8.63 -39.76 21.40
N ILE A 65 7.40 -39.26 21.58
CA ILE A 65 6.27 -40.04 22.10
C ILE A 65 5.91 -41.17 21.14
N GLN A 66 5.84 -40.89 19.83
CA GLN A 66 5.47 -41.87 18.81
C GLN A 66 6.50 -43.01 18.74
N THR A 67 7.79 -42.68 18.79
CA THR A 67 8.89 -43.65 18.86
C THR A 67 8.84 -44.49 20.13
N ALA A 68 8.64 -43.85 21.30
CA ALA A 68 8.51 -44.57 22.57
C ALA A 68 7.32 -45.54 22.57
N LEU A 69 6.18 -45.13 21.99
CA LEU A 69 4.98 -45.95 21.88
C LEU A 69 5.24 -47.19 21.00
N VAL A 70 5.90 -47.02 19.84
CA VAL A 70 6.31 -48.14 18.98
C VAL A 70 7.24 -49.10 19.73
N ILE A 71 8.24 -48.58 20.45
CA ILE A 71 9.18 -49.40 21.22
C ILE A 71 8.45 -50.19 22.32
N VAL A 72 7.62 -49.53 23.12
CA VAL A 72 6.81 -50.18 24.17
C VAL A 72 5.90 -51.23 23.58
N TRP A 73 5.29 -50.96 22.43
CA TRP A 73 4.40 -51.90 21.75
C TRP A 73 5.14 -53.14 21.27
N ILE A 74 6.35 -52.97 20.70
CA ILE A 74 7.23 -54.08 20.33
C ILE A 74 7.54 -54.92 21.57
N PHE A 75 7.97 -54.31 22.68
CA PHE A 75 8.26 -55.04 23.91
C PHE A 75 7.06 -55.77 24.51
N LEU A 76 5.88 -55.15 24.50
CA LEU A 76 4.65 -55.76 24.99
C LEU A 76 4.24 -56.95 24.12
N ASN A 77 4.40 -56.84 22.81
CA ASN A 77 4.16 -57.95 21.88
C ASN A 77 5.16 -59.09 22.14
N LEU A 78 6.45 -58.79 22.33
CA LEU A 78 7.47 -59.79 22.69
C LEU A 78 7.21 -60.47 24.04
N ALA A 79 6.73 -59.74 25.04
CA ALA A 79 6.40 -60.30 26.35
C ALA A 79 5.19 -61.24 26.30
N VAL A 80 4.23 -60.94 25.41
CA VAL A 80 2.99 -61.72 25.22
C VAL A 80 3.19 -62.93 24.29
N ILE A 81 4.36 -63.08 23.65
CA ILE A 81 4.73 -64.30 22.89
C ILE A 81 4.71 -65.57 23.76
N SER A 82 4.91 -65.47 25.08
CA SER A 82 4.71 -66.61 26.00
C SER A 82 3.26 -67.14 26.00
N LEU A 83 2.29 -66.37 25.51
CA LEU A 83 0.88 -66.74 25.36
C LEU A 83 0.45 -67.02 23.90
N GLN A 84 1.38 -67.04 22.92
CA GLN A 84 1.10 -67.34 21.50
C GLN A 84 0.04 -66.45 20.80
N TRP A 85 -0.25 -65.26 21.35
CA TRP A 85 -1.36 -64.42 20.89
C TRP A 85 -1.13 -63.71 19.54
N ASP A 86 0.12 -63.57 19.07
CA ASP A 86 0.45 -63.11 17.70
C ASP A 86 1.83 -63.64 17.24
N PRO A 87 1.92 -64.84 16.63
CA PRO A 87 3.16 -65.39 16.07
C PRO A 87 3.67 -64.58 14.88
N TYR A 88 4.98 -64.65 14.59
CA TYR A 88 5.60 -64.01 13.41
C TYR A 88 4.82 -64.36 12.12
N PRO A 89 4.34 -63.38 11.31
CA PRO A 89 4.75 -61.99 11.20
C PRO A 89 3.68 -60.99 11.68
N PHE A 90 3.55 -60.77 13.00
CA PHE A 90 2.83 -59.66 13.68
C PHE A 90 1.69 -58.99 12.87
N ILE A 91 0.65 -59.77 12.54
CA ILE A 91 -0.42 -59.32 11.62
C ILE A 91 -1.17 -58.11 12.22
N LEU A 92 -1.36 -58.11 13.54
CA LEU A 92 -2.14 -57.09 14.23
C LEU A 92 -1.41 -55.75 14.30
N LEU A 93 -0.08 -55.78 14.46
CA LEU A 93 0.74 -54.56 14.44
C LEU A 93 0.66 -53.90 13.07
N ASN A 94 0.81 -54.70 12.02
CA ASN A 94 0.81 -54.17 10.66
C ASN A 94 -0.58 -53.64 10.27
N LEU A 95 -1.65 -54.30 10.72
CA LEU A 95 -3.03 -53.85 10.53
C LEU A 95 -3.30 -52.52 11.25
N ALA A 96 -2.84 -52.38 12.50
CA ALA A 96 -3.00 -51.16 13.27
C ALA A 96 -2.25 -49.98 12.63
N PHE A 97 -0.99 -50.19 12.20
CA PHE A 97 -0.20 -49.16 11.53
C PHE A 97 -0.79 -48.77 10.18
N SER A 98 -1.27 -49.74 9.40
CA SER A 98 -1.94 -49.49 8.12
C SER A 98 -3.20 -48.63 8.32
N THR A 99 -3.98 -48.92 9.36
CA THR A 99 -5.17 -48.12 9.70
C THR A 99 -4.79 -46.73 10.19
N GLN A 100 -3.72 -46.60 11.00
CA GLN A 100 -3.21 -45.31 11.45
C GLN A 100 -2.82 -44.41 10.27
N ALA A 101 -2.07 -44.97 9.31
CA ALA A 101 -1.68 -44.25 8.10
C ALA A 101 -2.89 -43.87 7.24
N ALA A 102 -3.86 -44.78 7.10
CA ALA A 102 -5.08 -44.54 6.32
C ALA A 102 -5.93 -43.40 6.90
N TYR A 103 -6.04 -43.29 8.23
CA TYR A 103 -6.77 -42.19 8.88
C TYR A 103 -5.98 -40.87 8.94
N ALA A 104 -4.65 -40.93 8.84
CA ALA A 104 -3.83 -39.71 8.79
C ALA A 104 -4.08 -38.89 7.52
N ALA A 105 -4.27 -39.53 6.37
CA ALA A 105 -4.50 -38.86 5.09
C ALA A 105 -5.68 -37.86 5.10
N PRO A 106 -6.91 -38.24 5.52
CA PRO A 106 -8.02 -37.29 5.59
C PRO A 106 -7.80 -36.19 6.64
N LEU A 107 -7.21 -36.50 7.81
CA LEU A 107 -6.89 -35.48 8.81
C LEU A 107 -5.91 -34.41 8.28
N ILE A 108 -4.88 -34.85 7.57
CA ILE A 108 -3.91 -33.97 6.91
C ILE A 108 -4.60 -33.13 5.85
N LEU A 109 -5.49 -33.72 5.04
CA LEU A 109 -6.25 -33.01 4.01
C LEU A 109 -7.13 -31.91 4.61
N LEU A 110 -7.82 -32.18 5.73
CA LEU A 110 -8.58 -31.15 6.44
C LEU A 110 -7.68 -30.03 6.99
N ALA A 111 -6.51 -30.38 7.53
CA ALA A 111 -5.56 -29.39 8.03
C ALA A 111 -5.01 -28.51 6.88
N GLN A 112 -4.68 -29.12 5.74
CA GLN A 112 -4.18 -28.43 4.55
C GLN A 112 -5.22 -27.50 3.93
N ASN A 113 -6.47 -27.94 3.75
CA ASN A 113 -7.55 -27.09 3.22
C ASN A 113 -7.75 -25.81 4.04
N ARG A 114 -7.61 -25.89 5.36
CA ARG A 114 -7.71 -24.71 6.23
C ARG A 114 -6.52 -23.77 6.06
N GLN A 115 -5.33 -24.32 5.92
CA GLN A 115 -4.10 -23.55 5.73
C GLN A 115 -4.16 -22.79 4.41
N GLU A 116 -4.55 -23.47 3.33
CA GLU A 116 -4.74 -22.86 2.01
C GLU A 116 -5.82 -21.77 2.02
N ASN A 117 -6.92 -21.96 2.75
CA ASN A 117 -7.95 -20.93 2.89
C ASN A 117 -7.45 -19.69 3.66
N ARG A 118 -6.67 -19.87 4.72
CA ARG A 118 -6.06 -18.75 5.46
C ARG A 118 -5.04 -18.01 4.61
N ASP A 119 -4.23 -18.76 3.87
CA ASP A 119 -3.22 -18.19 2.98
C ASP A 119 -3.87 -17.39 1.85
N LYS A 120 -5.00 -17.87 1.30
CA LYS A 120 -5.82 -17.13 0.32
C LYS A 120 -6.32 -15.80 0.87
N VAL A 121 -6.93 -15.79 2.05
CA VAL A 121 -7.44 -14.56 2.69
C VAL A 121 -6.29 -13.57 2.96
N SER A 122 -5.16 -14.06 3.50
CA SER A 122 -3.99 -13.21 3.73
C SER A 122 -3.48 -12.58 2.43
N LEU A 123 -3.44 -13.35 1.34
CA LEU A 123 -2.96 -12.90 0.04
C LEU A 123 -3.92 -11.90 -0.62
N GLU A 124 -5.23 -12.07 -0.42
CA GLU A 124 -6.25 -11.09 -0.84
C GLU A 124 -6.11 -9.76 -0.08
N GLU A 125 -5.96 -9.81 1.25
CA GLU A 125 -5.71 -8.60 2.06
C GLU A 125 -4.44 -7.87 1.64
N ASP A 126 -3.34 -8.60 1.43
CA ASP A 126 -2.07 -8.01 1.00
C ASP A 126 -2.18 -7.36 -0.37
N ARG A 127 -2.93 -7.95 -1.31
CA ARG A 127 -3.23 -7.33 -2.60
C ARG A 127 -4.01 -6.03 -2.44
N MET A 128 -5.07 -6.02 -1.63
CA MET A 128 -5.84 -4.78 -1.40
C MET A 128 -4.97 -3.69 -0.75
N ARG A 129 -4.14 -4.05 0.24
CA ARG A 129 -3.22 -3.09 0.88
C ARG A 129 -2.20 -2.54 -0.11
N ALA A 130 -1.67 -3.38 -1.00
CA ALA A 130 -0.74 -2.94 -2.04
C ALA A 130 -1.40 -1.98 -3.03
N GLU A 131 -2.65 -2.24 -3.43
CA GLU A 131 -3.43 -1.34 -4.28
C GLU A 131 -3.70 0.01 -3.61
N GLN A 132 -4.09 0.02 -2.33
CA GLN A 132 -4.29 1.24 -1.54
C GLN A 132 -3.00 2.04 -1.41
N THR A 133 -1.90 1.39 -1.03
CA THR A 133 -0.59 2.04 -0.90
C THR A 133 -0.13 2.64 -2.24
N LYS A 134 -0.39 1.95 -3.35
CA LYS A 134 -0.12 2.47 -4.69
C LYS A 134 -0.98 3.71 -4.99
N ALA A 135 -2.27 3.68 -4.68
CA ALA A 135 -3.16 4.84 -4.88
C ALA A 135 -2.73 6.05 -4.03
N ASP A 136 -2.37 5.83 -2.76
CA ASP A 136 -1.92 6.88 -1.84
C ASP A 136 -0.60 7.50 -2.31
N THR A 137 0.35 6.68 -2.76
CA THR A 137 1.62 7.17 -3.31
C THR A 137 1.42 7.95 -4.61
N GLU A 138 0.53 7.50 -5.50
CA GLU A 138 0.17 8.26 -6.70
C GLU A 138 -0.53 9.59 -6.36
N PHE A 139 -1.39 9.61 -5.35
CA PHE A 139 -2.04 10.82 -4.86
C PHE A 139 -1.01 11.81 -4.30
N LEU A 140 -0.16 11.37 -3.37
CA LEU A 140 0.90 12.19 -2.79
C LEU A 140 1.87 12.72 -3.86
N ALA A 141 2.21 11.91 -4.88
CA ALA A 141 3.05 12.36 -5.98
C ALA A 141 2.37 13.47 -6.81
N ARG A 142 1.05 13.38 -7.06
CA ARG A 142 0.28 14.41 -7.77
C ARG A 142 0.16 15.69 -6.94
N GLU A 143 -0.15 15.57 -5.65
CA GLU A 143 -0.20 16.70 -4.73
C GLU A 143 1.16 17.40 -4.63
N LEU A 144 2.26 16.65 -4.47
CA LEU A 144 3.61 17.19 -4.45
C LEU A 144 3.96 17.91 -5.76
N ALA A 145 3.58 17.35 -6.91
CA ALA A 145 3.78 17.99 -8.20
C ALA A 145 2.98 19.30 -8.32
N ALA A 146 1.72 19.31 -7.87
CA ALA A 146 0.88 20.51 -7.87
C ALA A 146 1.44 21.60 -6.95
N VAL A 147 1.85 21.24 -5.73
CA VAL A 147 2.49 22.15 -4.77
C VAL A 147 3.80 22.70 -5.35
N ARG A 148 4.63 21.86 -5.97
CA ARG A 148 5.88 22.30 -6.60
C ARG A 148 5.63 23.30 -7.72
N LEU A 149 4.61 23.11 -8.55
CA LEU A 149 4.25 24.06 -9.60
C LEU A 149 3.75 25.38 -9.02
N ALA A 150 2.88 25.34 -8.00
CA ALA A 150 2.36 26.54 -7.34
C ALA A 150 3.45 27.38 -6.65
N VAL A 151 4.38 26.73 -5.94
CA VAL A 151 5.52 27.39 -5.29
C VAL A 151 6.55 27.87 -6.32
N GLY A 152 6.80 27.07 -7.36
CA GLY A 152 7.78 27.38 -8.39
C GLY A 152 7.44 28.63 -9.22
N ASP A 153 6.16 28.89 -9.47
CA ASP A 153 5.71 30.02 -10.29
C ASP A 153 5.67 31.36 -9.52
N THR A 154 5.38 31.31 -8.22
CA THR A 154 5.14 32.53 -7.41
C THR A 154 6.32 32.96 -6.54
N VAL A 155 7.05 32.02 -5.94
CA VAL A 155 8.06 32.38 -4.93
C VAL A 155 9.39 32.78 -5.57
N SER A 156 9.83 32.13 -6.64
CA SER A 156 11.14 32.42 -7.21
C SER A 156 11.16 33.70 -8.06
N ARG A 157 10.16 33.90 -8.92
CA ARG A 157 10.19 34.99 -9.89
C ARG A 157 10.02 36.37 -9.24
N ASP A 158 9.03 36.51 -8.36
CA ASP A 158 8.73 37.80 -7.75
C ASP A 158 9.71 38.14 -6.62
N TYR A 159 10.18 37.15 -5.88
CA TYR A 159 11.19 37.36 -4.84
C TYR A 159 12.56 37.71 -5.44
N LEU A 160 13.08 36.94 -6.42
CA LEU A 160 14.36 37.28 -7.05
C LEU A 160 14.31 38.66 -7.72
N ARG A 161 13.17 39.01 -8.31
CA ARG A 161 13.01 40.32 -8.94
C ARG A 161 13.01 41.46 -7.92
N ARG A 162 12.27 41.32 -6.82
CA ARG A 162 12.27 42.32 -5.73
C ARG A 162 13.65 42.47 -5.10
N GLU A 163 14.32 41.36 -4.80
CA GLU A 163 15.65 41.40 -4.20
C GLU A 163 16.67 42.04 -5.15
N LEU A 164 16.62 41.73 -6.46
CA LEU A 164 17.44 42.41 -7.46
C LEU A 164 17.14 43.91 -7.55
N ASP A 165 15.86 44.30 -7.56
CA ASP A 165 15.46 45.71 -7.62
C ASP A 165 15.89 46.48 -6.36
N ASP A 166 15.75 45.87 -5.17
CA ASP A 166 16.18 46.46 -3.89
C ASP A 166 17.71 46.63 -3.85
N LEU A 167 18.47 45.60 -4.25
CA LEU A 167 19.93 45.68 -4.33
C LEU A 167 20.41 46.72 -5.37
N LEU A 168 19.75 46.78 -6.54
CA LEU A 168 20.06 47.80 -7.56
C LEU A 168 19.75 49.21 -7.07
N THR A 169 18.65 49.39 -6.35
CA THR A 169 18.26 50.68 -5.76
C THR A 169 19.28 51.12 -4.71
N GLU A 170 19.69 50.21 -3.83
CA GLU A 170 20.70 50.50 -2.81
C GLU A 170 22.05 50.89 -3.43
N LEU A 171 22.51 50.15 -4.45
CA LEU A 171 23.75 50.49 -5.17
C LEU A 171 23.65 51.85 -5.86
N THR A 172 22.52 52.13 -6.49
CA THR A 172 22.28 53.41 -7.17
C THR A 172 22.27 54.57 -6.17
N GLU A 173 21.61 54.41 -5.03
CA GLU A 173 21.57 55.42 -3.96
C GLU A 173 22.95 55.65 -3.34
N ARG A 174 23.76 54.60 -3.17
CA ARG A 174 25.16 54.73 -2.73
C ARG A 174 25.99 55.52 -3.74
N ILE A 175 25.89 55.22 -5.03
CA ILE A 175 26.64 55.93 -6.09
C ILE A 175 26.19 57.40 -6.19
N LEU A 176 24.87 57.65 -6.23
CA LEU A 176 24.33 59.01 -6.30
C LEU A 176 24.61 59.81 -5.02
N GLY A 177 24.55 59.18 -3.85
CA GLY A 177 24.89 59.78 -2.57
C GLY A 177 26.37 60.15 -2.46
N ASP A 178 27.26 59.33 -3.02
CA ASP A 178 28.70 59.63 -3.05
C ASP A 178 29.03 60.77 -4.03
N GLN A 179 28.35 60.84 -5.19
CA GLN A 179 28.46 61.96 -6.12
C GLN A 179 27.91 63.26 -5.50
N ARG A 180 26.76 63.19 -4.80
CA ARG A 180 26.14 64.36 -4.16
C ARG A 180 26.98 64.92 -3.01
N LYS A 181 27.71 64.05 -2.28
CA LYS A 181 28.72 64.48 -1.28
C LYS A 181 29.95 65.11 -1.92
N ARG A 182 30.30 64.73 -3.16
CA ARG A 182 31.39 65.33 -3.95
C ARG A 182 31.04 66.73 -4.47
N ASP A 183 29.77 66.95 -4.78
CA ASP A 183 29.27 68.18 -5.38
C ASP A 183 28.70 69.20 -4.37
N GLU A 184 28.67 68.89 -3.06
CA GLU A 184 28.30 69.87 -2.03
C GLU A 184 29.42 70.91 -1.82
N PRO A 185 29.20 72.21 -2.10
CA PRO A 185 30.15 73.23 -1.73
C PRO A 185 30.10 73.43 -0.21
N LYS A 186 31.26 73.27 0.46
CA LYS A 186 31.45 73.63 1.89
C LYS A 186 30.97 75.08 2.12
N LYS A 187 29.75 75.26 2.61
CA LYS A 187 29.20 76.57 2.97
C LYS A 187 29.57 76.85 4.44
N GLY A 188 30.36 77.91 4.62
CA GLY A 188 31.11 78.21 5.83
C GLY A 188 30.30 78.36 7.11
N ASP A 189 30.92 77.91 8.19
CA ASP A 189 30.57 78.20 9.57
C ASP A 189 31.64 79.13 10.14
N ASP A 190 31.31 80.41 10.29
CA ASP A 190 31.86 81.29 11.31
C ASP A 190 31.15 82.66 11.28
N ARG A 191 29.98 82.73 11.94
CA ARG A 191 29.44 84.01 12.42
C ARG A 191 28.79 83.86 13.79
N LYS A 192 29.28 84.72 14.70
CA LYS A 192 28.72 85.21 15.98
C LYS A 192 29.05 84.42 17.26
N ARG A 193 30.15 84.84 17.90
CA ARG A 193 30.12 85.39 19.28
C ARG A 193 30.25 86.91 19.13
N GLY A 194 29.41 87.77 19.66
CA GLY A 194 28.82 87.74 21.00
C GLY A 194 29.43 88.91 21.79
N ASP A 195 28.90 90.10 21.52
CA ASP A 195 28.89 91.34 22.30
C ASP A 195 29.60 91.34 23.68
N LYS A 196 30.55 92.28 23.88
CA LYS A 196 30.81 92.87 25.19
C LYS A 196 31.26 94.34 25.07
N LYS A 197 30.27 95.21 25.26
CA LYS A 197 30.30 96.65 25.56
C LYS A 197 31.21 97.04 26.75
N ARG A 198 31.54 98.36 26.79
CA ARG A 198 32.23 99.20 27.82
C ARG A 198 33.70 99.46 27.46
N ASP A 199 34.28 100.65 27.57
CA ASP A 199 33.91 102.02 27.96
C ASP A 199 35.04 102.92 27.40
N ASP A 200 34.94 104.23 27.58
CA ASP A 200 35.94 105.30 27.28
C ASP A 200 35.81 105.87 25.85
N GLY A 201 35.65 107.17 25.62
CA GLY A 201 35.79 108.37 26.43
C GLY A 201 36.26 109.51 25.51
N ASN A 202 35.72 110.72 25.71
CA ASN A 202 36.03 112.02 25.07
C ASN A 202 35.00 112.55 24.06
#